data_AF-A0A2D6NC28-F1
#
_entry.id   AF-A0A2D6NC28-F1
#
_cell.length_a   1.000
_cell.length_b   1.000
_cell.length_c   1.000
_cell.angle_alpha   90.00
_cell.angle_beta   90.00
_cell.angle_gamma   90.00
#
_symmetry.space_group_name_H-M   'P 1'
#
loop_
_entity.id
_entity.type
_entity.pdbx_description
1 polymer ?
#
loop_
_entity_poly.entity_id
_entity_poly.type
_entity_poly.pdbx_seq_one_letter_code
_entity_poly.pdbx_strand_id
1 'polypeptide(L)'
;MGKEIIISTTAEIPGKKVSAVLGVVKGNTVRARNIGRDIGAGLKNIVGGEIKTYTEMISQSREEAINRMINEAIDLGADGVIGVRFMTSMIMAGASEMLAYGTAVKLK
;
A
#
# COMPACT_ATOMS: atom_id res chain seq x y z
N MET A 1 -7.01 1.89 22.29
CA MET A 1 -6.45 0.69 21.62
C MET A 1 -7.23 0.53 20.33
N GLY A 2 -6.60 0.82 19.19
CA GLY A 2 -7.26 0.76 17.88
C GLY A 2 -7.66 -0.69 17.56
N LYS A 3 -8.82 -0.87 16.97
CA LYS A 3 -9.29 -2.18 16.53
C LYS A 3 -8.36 -2.72 15.43
N GLU A 4 -7.82 -3.92 15.61
CA GLU A 4 -6.96 -4.55 14.61
C GLU A 4 -7.82 -5.00 13.41
N ILE A 5 -7.53 -4.45 12.23
CA ILE A 5 -8.20 -4.75 10.96
C ILE A 5 -7.47 -5.92 10.29
N ILE A 6 -8.19 -6.97 9.91
CA ILE A 6 -7.59 -8.10 9.17
C ILE A 6 -7.43 -7.71 7.71
N ILE A 7 -6.23 -7.88 7.15
CA ILE A 7 -5.93 -7.57 5.75
C ILE A 7 -5.54 -8.85 5.02
N SER A 8 -6.15 -9.10 3.86
CA SER A 8 -5.81 -10.26 3.02
C SER A 8 -5.82 -9.93 1.54
N THR A 9 -4.89 -10.53 0.82
CA THR A 9 -4.88 -10.53 -0.65
C THR A 9 -5.89 -11.51 -1.25
N THR A 10 -6.39 -12.47 -0.45
CA THR A 10 -7.45 -13.40 -0.86
C THR A 10 -8.83 -12.75 -0.80
N ALA A 11 -9.80 -13.30 -1.53
CA ALA A 11 -11.19 -12.85 -1.49
C ALA A 11 -11.93 -13.27 -0.20
N GLU A 12 -11.40 -14.25 0.53
CA GLU A 12 -12.01 -14.79 1.74
C GLU A 12 -10.97 -14.95 2.85
N ILE A 13 -11.39 -14.88 4.10
CA ILE A 13 -10.54 -15.09 5.27
C ILE A 13 -10.89 -16.46 5.88
N PRO A 14 -9.97 -17.42 5.93
CA PRO A 14 -10.23 -18.74 6.52
C PRO A 14 -10.78 -18.63 7.95
N GLY A 15 -11.86 -19.37 8.23
CA GLY A 15 -12.50 -19.38 9.54
C GLY A 15 -13.36 -18.17 9.88
N LYS A 16 -13.53 -17.20 8.95
CA LYS A 16 -14.43 -16.04 9.13
C LYS A 16 -15.39 -15.94 7.95
N LYS A 17 -16.63 -15.50 8.20
CA LYS A 17 -17.60 -15.24 7.13
C LYS A 17 -17.80 -13.76 6.93
N VAL A 18 -17.77 -13.30 5.67
CA VAL A 18 -18.15 -11.92 5.33
C VAL A 18 -19.65 -11.76 5.58
N SER A 19 -20.01 -10.80 6.43
CA SER A 19 -21.40 -10.51 6.79
C SER A 19 -21.97 -9.28 6.10
N ALA A 20 -21.10 -8.36 5.69
CA ALA A 20 -21.44 -7.21 4.85
C ALA A 20 -20.20 -6.74 4.08
N VAL A 21 -20.41 -6.23 2.88
CA VAL A 21 -19.43 -5.47 2.11
C VAL A 21 -19.71 -3.99 2.34
N LEU A 22 -18.68 -3.23 2.73
CA LEU A 22 -18.80 -1.81 3.07
C LEU A 22 -18.34 -0.89 1.94
N GLY A 23 -17.71 -1.44 0.92
CA GLY A 23 -17.26 -0.72 -0.26
C GLY A 23 -15.78 -0.93 -0.55
N VAL A 24 -15.31 -0.26 -1.60
CA VAL A 24 -13.88 -0.22 -1.96
C VAL A 24 -13.18 0.80 -1.07
N VAL A 25 -12.02 0.43 -0.55
CA VAL A 25 -11.12 1.32 0.20
C VAL A 25 -9.79 1.41 -0.50
N LYS A 26 -9.10 2.54 -0.34
CA LYS A 26 -7.88 2.87 -1.05
C LYS A 26 -6.98 3.81 -0.26
N GLY A 27 -5.70 3.72 -0.53
CA GLY A 27 -4.71 4.66 -0.03
C GLY A 27 -3.63 4.83 -1.07
N ASN A 28 -3.40 6.06 -1.49
CA ASN A 28 -2.33 6.38 -2.43
C ASN A 28 -1.29 7.28 -1.78
N THR A 29 -0.06 7.18 -2.26
CA THR A 29 1.02 8.12 -1.97
C THR A 29 1.85 8.37 -3.21
N VAL A 30 2.40 9.58 -3.35
CA VAL A 30 3.20 9.98 -4.50
C VAL A 30 4.61 10.29 -4.03
N ARG A 31 5.60 9.73 -4.71
CA ARG A 31 7.02 10.01 -4.45
C ARG A 31 7.69 10.59 -5.67
N ALA A 32 8.42 11.68 -5.48
CA ALA A 32 9.28 12.26 -6.49
C ALA A 32 10.67 11.60 -6.49
N ARG A 33 11.14 11.18 -7.68
CA ARG A 33 12.50 10.76 -8.00
C ARG A 33 13.56 11.79 -7.59
N ASN A 34 13.21 13.07 -7.45
CA ASN A 34 14.15 14.10 -7.00
C ASN A 34 14.59 13.96 -5.53
N ILE A 35 13.94 13.12 -4.72
CA ILE A 35 14.50 12.65 -3.44
C ILE A 35 15.80 11.83 -3.65
N GLY A 36 16.03 11.30 -4.86
CA GLY A 36 17.22 10.54 -5.24
C GLY A 36 18.24 11.28 -6.10
N ARG A 37 18.05 12.58 -6.40
CA ARG A 37 19.06 13.35 -7.13
C ARG A 37 20.38 13.47 -6.34
N ASP A 38 20.31 13.41 -5.01
CA ASP A 38 21.49 13.32 -4.12
C ASP A 38 22.13 11.92 -4.06
N ILE A 39 21.43 10.86 -4.50
CA ILE A 39 21.95 9.48 -4.54
C ILE A 39 22.74 9.22 -5.83
N GLY A 40 22.54 10.05 -6.86
CA GLY A 40 23.20 9.95 -8.17
C GLY A 40 24.74 10.06 -8.15
N ALA A 41 25.34 10.58 -7.08
CA ALA A 41 26.79 10.57 -6.93
C ALA A 41 27.37 9.18 -6.58
N GLY A 42 26.55 8.24 -6.07
CA GLY A 42 27.00 6.93 -5.57
C GLY A 42 26.67 5.70 -6.44
N LEU A 43 25.93 5.87 -7.54
CA LEU A 43 25.39 4.76 -8.35
C LEU A 43 26.29 4.28 -9.51
N LYS A 44 27.50 4.85 -9.66
CA LYS A 44 28.42 4.49 -10.76
C LYS A 44 28.88 3.02 -10.77
N ASN A 45 28.55 2.21 -9.75
CA ASN A 45 29.08 0.84 -9.60
C ASN A 45 28.04 -0.29 -9.43
N ILE A 46 26.73 -0.07 -9.66
CA ILE A 46 25.76 -1.18 -9.49
C ILE A 46 25.64 -2.01 -10.76
N VAL A 47 26.43 -3.08 -10.84
CA VAL A 47 26.19 -4.22 -11.74
C VAL A 47 25.36 -5.27 -10.97
N GLY A 48 24.10 -5.45 -11.37
CA GLY A 48 23.26 -6.59 -10.98
C GLY A 48 22.66 -6.60 -9.56
N GLY A 49 22.88 -5.55 -8.75
CA GLY A 49 22.43 -5.49 -7.35
C GLY A 49 21.17 -4.66 -7.09
N GLU A 50 20.57 -4.86 -5.92
CA GLU A 50 19.47 -4.06 -5.40
C GLU A 50 19.89 -2.61 -5.11
N ILE A 51 19.08 -1.64 -5.52
CA ILE A 51 19.29 -0.24 -5.18
C ILE A 51 18.60 0.06 -3.84
N LYS A 52 19.30 -0.23 -2.73
CA LYS A 52 18.76 -0.17 -1.35
C LYS A 52 17.93 1.07 -1.03
N THR A 53 18.42 2.25 -1.41
CA THR A 53 17.71 3.51 -1.16
C THR A 53 16.37 3.61 -1.89
N TYR A 54 16.27 3.06 -3.10
CA TYR A 54 14.99 2.97 -3.81
C TYR A 54 14.10 1.89 -3.21
N THR A 55 14.66 0.76 -2.74
CA THR A 55 13.88 -0.25 -2.02
C THR A 55 13.27 0.34 -0.75
N GLU A 56 14.06 1.04 0.06
CA GLU A 56 13.60 1.72 1.28
C GLU A 56 12.49 2.71 0.96
N MET A 57 12.67 3.55 -0.05
CA MET A 57 11.67 4.51 -0.52
C MET A 57 10.36 3.81 -0.92
N ILE A 58 10.44 2.71 -1.67
CA ILE A 58 9.26 1.94 -2.09
C ILE A 58 8.60 1.28 -0.88
N SER A 59 9.37 0.75 0.08
CA SER A 59 8.84 0.15 1.30
C SER A 59 8.02 1.14 2.11
N GLN A 60 8.60 2.32 2.38
CA GLN A 60 7.90 3.40 3.08
C GLN A 60 6.64 3.85 2.34
N SER A 61 6.68 3.86 1.01
CA SER A 61 5.52 4.23 0.19
C SER A 61 4.39 3.20 0.29
N ARG A 62 4.73 1.90 0.34
CA ARG A 62 3.74 0.83 0.56
C ARG A 62 3.12 0.91 1.95
N GLU A 63 3.92 1.17 2.98
CA GLU A 63 3.42 1.35 4.35
C GLU A 63 2.48 2.55 4.46
N GLU A 64 2.81 3.68 3.84
CA GLU A 64 1.92 4.84 3.85
C GLU A 64 0.61 4.56 3.10
N ALA A 65 0.69 3.94 1.92
CA ALA A 65 -0.48 3.58 1.12
C ALA A 65 -1.40 2.60 1.85
N ILE A 66 -0.85 1.54 2.45
CA ILE A 66 -1.64 0.54 3.18
C ILE A 66 -2.28 1.16 4.43
N ASN A 67 -1.57 2.01 5.18
CA ASN A 67 -2.11 2.66 6.36
C ASN A 67 -3.27 3.60 6.00
N ARG A 68 -3.19 4.33 4.89
CA ARG A 68 -4.31 5.16 4.39
C ARG A 68 -5.53 4.32 4.02
N MET A 69 -5.33 3.20 3.32
CA MET A 69 -6.40 2.25 3.00
C MET A 69 -7.05 1.66 4.26
N ILE A 70 -6.24 1.31 5.27
CA ILE A 70 -6.73 0.78 6.55
C ILE A 70 -7.55 1.85 7.29
N ASN A 71 -7.08 3.10 7.33
CA ASN A 71 -7.81 4.19 7.97
C ASN A 71 -9.18 4.41 7.31
N GLU A 72 -9.26 4.42 5.98
CA GLU A 72 -10.55 4.51 5.28
C GLU A 72 -11.47 3.31 5.64
N ALA A 73 -10.91 2.10 5.77
CA ALA A 73 -11.68 0.94 6.22
C ALA A 73 -12.17 1.07 7.67
N ILE A 74 -11.35 1.65 8.56
CA ILE A 74 -11.73 1.94 9.95
C ILE A 74 -12.87 2.95 10.00
N ASP A 75 -12.82 3.99 9.17
CA ASP A 75 -13.86 5.03 9.09
C ASP A 75 -15.20 4.45 8.61
N LEU A 76 -15.17 3.44 7.73
CA LEU A 76 -16.35 2.66 7.34
C LEU A 76 -16.80 1.66 8.42
N GLY A 77 -16.03 1.49 9.50
CA GLY A 77 -16.29 0.56 10.58
C GLY A 77 -15.97 -0.89 10.24
N ALA A 78 -15.10 -1.16 9.26
CA ALA A 78 -14.75 -2.52 8.85
C ALA A 78 -14.16 -3.39 9.97
N ASP A 79 -14.20 -4.70 9.75
CA ASP A 79 -13.45 -5.70 10.52
C ASP A 79 -12.24 -6.22 9.73
N GLY A 80 -12.28 -6.08 8.40
CA GLY A 80 -11.20 -6.47 7.52
C GLY A 80 -11.25 -5.82 6.14
N VAL A 81 -10.16 -5.97 5.39
CA VAL A 81 -10.06 -5.64 3.96
C VAL A 81 -9.58 -6.88 3.21
N ILE A 82 -10.39 -7.37 2.29
CA ILE A 82 -10.08 -8.53 1.43
C ILE A 82 -9.73 -8.09 0.02
N GLY A 83 -9.11 -9.00 -0.73
CA GLY A 83 -8.72 -8.76 -2.11
C GLY A 83 -7.72 -7.61 -2.26
N VAL A 84 -6.87 -7.37 -1.26
CA VAL A 84 -5.90 -6.27 -1.27
C VAL A 84 -4.96 -6.41 -2.45
N ARG A 85 -4.72 -5.30 -3.13
CA ARG A 85 -3.77 -5.17 -4.24
C ARG A 85 -2.93 -3.92 -4.06
N PHE A 86 -1.70 -4.00 -4.56
CA PHE A 86 -0.81 -2.85 -4.71
C PHE A 86 -0.62 -2.56 -6.18
N MET A 87 -0.64 -1.28 -6.54
CA MET A 87 -0.37 -0.80 -7.89
C MET A 87 0.64 0.33 -7.82
N THR A 88 1.50 0.42 -8.82
CA THR A 88 2.42 1.55 -8.99
C THR A 88 2.22 2.12 -10.38
N SER A 89 2.11 3.45 -10.47
CA SER A 89 2.00 4.15 -11.76
C SER A 89 2.99 5.31 -11.80
N MET A 90 3.55 5.60 -12.98
CA MET A 90 4.30 6.83 -13.17
C MET A 90 3.30 7.93 -13.55
N ILE A 91 3.16 8.93 -12.69
CA ILE A 91 2.17 10.01 -12.89
C ILE A 91 2.77 11.21 -13.64
N MET A 92 4.09 11.42 -13.53
CA MET A 92 4.84 12.41 -14.29
C MET A 92 6.32 12.02 -14.37
N ALA A 93 7.07 12.68 -15.25
CA ALA A 93 8.52 12.54 -15.29
C ALA A 93 9.10 12.85 -13.91
N GLY A 94 9.74 11.87 -13.29
CA GLY A 94 10.29 12.10 -11.96
C GLY A 94 9.34 11.84 -10.81
N ALA A 95 8.14 11.29 -10.97
CA ALA A 95 7.30 10.89 -9.84
C ALA A 95 6.40 9.68 -10.11
N SER A 96 6.25 8.84 -9.09
CA SER A 96 5.41 7.65 -9.15
C SER A 96 4.41 7.62 -7.99
N GLU A 97 3.21 7.14 -8.29
CA GLU A 97 2.19 6.80 -7.30
C GLU A 97 2.37 5.36 -6.84
N MET A 98 2.19 5.12 -5.54
CA MET A 98 1.94 3.82 -4.93
C MET A 98 0.51 3.82 -4.40
N LEU A 99 -0.32 2.91 -4.91
CA LEU A 99 -1.73 2.73 -4.54
C LEU A 99 -1.88 1.36 -3.85
N ALA A 100 -2.52 1.33 -2.69
CA ALA A 100 -3.08 0.14 -2.07
C ALA A 100 -4.61 0.24 -2.16
N TYR A 101 -5.29 -0.84 -2.54
CA TYR A 101 -6.76 -0.87 -2.55
C TYR A 101 -7.28 -2.27 -2.25
N GLY A 102 -8.54 -2.35 -1.80
CA GLY A 102 -9.22 -3.60 -1.51
C GLY A 102 -10.70 -3.37 -1.21
N THR A 103 -11.37 -4.41 -0.69
CA THR A 103 -12.79 -4.33 -0.31
C THR A 103 -12.92 -4.40 1.21
N ALA A 104 -13.48 -3.36 1.82
CA ALA A 104 -13.78 -3.32 3.24
C ALA A 104 -14.99 -4.21 3.56
N VAL A 105 -14.88 -5.02 4.60
CA VAL A 105 -15.89 -6.02 4.98
C VAL A 105 -16.14 -6.05 6.49
N LYS A 106 -17.36 -6.44 6.86
CA LYS A 106 -17.70 -6.92 8.21
C LYS A 106 -17.52 -8.43 8.26
N LEU A 107 -17.05 -8.94 9.40
CA LEU A 107 -16.79 -10.36 9.61
C LEU A 107 -17.69 -10.90 10.73
N LYS A 108 -18.07 -12.17 10.59
CA LYS A 108 -18.72 -12.99 11.62
C LYS A 108 -17.75 -14.07 12.09
#